data_AF-J9S1F6-F1
#
_entry.id   AF-J9S1F6-F1
#
_cell.length_a   1.000
_cell.length_b   1.000
_cell.length_c   1.000
_cell.angle_alpha   90.00
_cell.angle_beta   90.00
_cell.angle_gamma   90.00
#
_symmetry.space_group_name_H-M   'P 1'
#
loop_
_entity.id
_entity.type
_entity.pdbx_description
1 polymer ?
#
loop_
_entity_poly.entity_id
_entity_poly.type
_entity_poly.pdbx_seq_one_letter_code
_entity_poly.pdbx_strand_id
1 'polypeptide(L)'
;MSETRSFTLFDDLELHMQFAPVCRLSDGALAAVELQLRGPAGTRLATAAALKRAARLVEEHPVLDERKRKMAASQRAQSLAKILPLLVSLDLDLIDNLDDDTARSLERHVMVILPDAVERSPQRTLARVARARAAGKIICVDGLVRSEHAATLLSLVEPDIIVTGAELLTSRTSSDAAHLAHALAAHTERSHAVVIAEGVDDEASRITAQTMGAVFGIGDLYPAVTDPAVLASRTVVPLPEMPVWTTPGPEKSTPYRIASTSISPRMGNKRLLIEMSKALEEQAAIGGAAIVLGTFQFAEHFTSRTAKRWREMSEKTGLAGVYGVGLPDIRDGNVHRAPLDADDDLINEWNVAVLGPHFAALLSARDQHDAGPDLERTFEFVQTYDRMTVTQAVHSILMRFS
;
A
#
# COMPACT_ATOMS: atom_id res chain seq x y z
N MET A 1 38.19 -20.13 -9.15
CA MET A 1 36.96 -19.74 -8.43
C MET A 1 35.86 -19.70 -9.46
N SER A 2 35.03 -20.75 -9.49
CA SER A 2 33.94 -20.88 -10.45
C SER A 2 32.82 -19.95 -9.99
N GLU A 3 32.42 -19.01 -10.84
CA GLU A 3 31.18 -18.24 -10.64
C GLU A 3 30.01 -19.23 -10.63
N THR A 4 29.40 -19.41 -9.48
CA THR A 4 28.11 -20.09 -9.37
C THR A 4 27.08 -19.15 -10.00
N ARG A 5 26.80 -19.32 -11.30
CA ARG A 5 25.62 -18.70 -11.92
C ARG A 5 24.41 -19.17 -11.11
N SER A 6 23.77 -18.24 -10.41
CA SER A 6 22.48 -18.48 -9.77
C SER A 6 21.51 -18.92 -10.87
N PHE A 7 21.13 -20.19 -10.86
CA PHE A 7 20.20 -20.75 -11.84
C PHE A 7 18.80 -20.24 -11.47
N THR A 8 18.34 -19.18 -12.13
CA THR A 8 16.99 -18.65 -11.95
C THR A 8 16.05 -19.37 -12.93
N LEU A 9 15.03 -20.04 -12.40
CA LEU A 9 14.09 -20.88 -13.17
C LEU A 9 13.42 -20.10 -14.31
N PHE A 10 13.20 -18.80 -14.11
CA PHE A 10 12.44 -17.96 -15.04
C PHE A 10 13.28 -17.20 -16.07
N ASP A 11 14.62 -17.23 -16.00
CA ASP A 11 15.46 -16.45 -16.91
C ASP A 11 15.50 -17.07 -18.32
N ASP A 12 15.69 -18.39 -18.39
CA ASP A 12 15.73 -19.17 -19.64
C ASP A 12 14.35 -19.70 -20.09
N LEU A 13 13.29 -19.47 -19.30
CA LEU A 13 11.96 -19.96 -19.64
C LEU A 13 11.45 -19.30 -20.94
N GLU A 14 10.90 -20.07 -21.88
CA GLU A 14 10.24 -19.45 -23.04
C GLU A 14 8.97 -18.72 -22.58
N LEU A 15 8.86 -17.43 -22.90
CA LEU A 15 7.74 -16.58 -22.51
C LEU A 15 7.07 -15.99 -23.75
N HIS A 16 5.74 -15.96 -23.70
CA HIS A 16 4.92 -15.33 -24.72
C HIS A 16 4.17 -14.14 -24.12
N MET A 17 4.25 -13.00 -24.81
CA MET A 17 3.43 -11.83 -24.46
C MET A 17 1.99 -12.03 -24.95
N GLN A 18 1.04 -11.58 -24.13
CA GLN A 18 -0.36 -11.44 -24.48
C GLN A 18 -0.92 -10.15 -23.88
N PHE A 19 -2.06 -9.74 -24.39
CA PHE A 19 -2.69 -8.46 -24.09
C PHE A 19 -4.06 -8.72 -23.46
N ALA A 20 -4.16 -8.50 -22.15
CA ALA A 20 -5.39 -8.74 -21.40
C ALA A 20 -6.26 -7.47 -21.34
N PRO A 21 -7.49 -7.51 -21.88
CA PRO A 21 -8.41 -6.39 -21.79
C PRO A 21 -8.80 -6.07 -20.34
N VAL A 22 -8.60 -4.81 -19.93
CA VAL A 22 -9.17 -4.27 -18.69
C VAL A 22 -10.51 -3.66 -19.04
N CYS A 23 -11.61 -4.33 -18.68
CA CYS A 23 -12.95 -3.96 -19.13
C CYS A 23 -13.79 -3.40 -17.99
N ARG A 24 -14.60 -2.37 -18.28
CA ARG A 24 -15.58 -1.82 -17.34
C ARG A 24 -16.66 -2.85 -17.08
N LEU A 25 -16.90 -3.19 -15.82
CA LEU A 25 -17.80 -4.29 -15.48
C LEU A 25 -19.26 -3.99 -15.78
N SER A 26 -19.68 -2.72 -15.87
CA SER A 26 -21.08 -2.36 -16.11
C SER A 26 -21.58 -2.69 -17.52
N ASP A 27 -20.71 -2.66 -18.53
CA ASP A 27 -21.10 -2.77 -19.94
C ASP A 27 -20.04 -3.45 -20.84
N GLY A 28 -18.92 -3.90 -20.27
CA GLY A 28 -17.86 -4.59 -21.00
C GLY A 28 -17.03 -3.68 -21.92
N ALA A 29 -17.13 -2.35 -21.79
CA ALA A 29 -16.30 -1.42 -22.56
C ALA A 29 -14.82 -1.54 -22.18
N LEU A 30 -13.92 -1.37 -23.15
CA LEU A 30 -12.47 -1.47 -22.95
C LEU A 30 -11.94 -0.19 -22.31
N ALA A 31 -11.21 -0.29 -21.21
CA ALA A 31 -10.60 0.86 -20.54
C ALA A 31 -9.09 0.95 -20.75
N ALA A 32 -8.43 -0.20 -20.70
CA ALA A 32 -7.00 -0.33 -20.91
C ALA A 32 -6.66 -1.76 -21.33
N VAL A 33 -5.38 -2.01 -21.58
CA VAL A 33 -4.84 -3.33 -21.85
C VAL A 33 -3.67 -3.59 -20.91
N GLU A 34 -3.69 -4.70 -20.18
CA GLU A 34 -2.54 -5.14 -19.40
C GLU A 34 -1.63 -6.03 -20.26
N LEU A 35 -0.32 -5.74 -20.25
CA LEU A 35 0.67 -6.64 -20.83
C LEU A 35 0.94 -7.79 -19.86
N GLN A 36 0.58 -9.00 -20.28
CA GLN A 36 0.78 -10.21 -19.49
C GLN A 36 1.77 -11.15 -20.18
N LEU A 37 2.49 -11.92 -19.36
CA LEU A 37 3.37 -12.99 -19.82
C LEU A 37 2.77 -14.33 -19.47
N ARG A 38 2.90 -15.30 -20.38
CA ARG A 38 2.56 -16.71 -20.13
C ARG A 38 3.69 -17.62 -20.59
N GLY A 39 3.79 -18.79 -19.98
CA GLY A 39 4.70 -19.84 -20.41
C GLY A 39 4.17 -20.61 -21.64
N PRO A 40 4.89 -21.67 -22.04
CA PRO A 40 4.54 -22.47 -23.21
C PRO A 40 3.20 -23.20 -23.02
N ALA A 41 2.46 -23.36 -24.11
CA ALA A 41 1.19 -24.09 -24.10
C ALA A 41 1.39 -25.56 -23.66
N GLY A 42 0.42 -26.13 -22.95
CA GLY A 42 0.49 -27.50 -22.42
C GLY A 42 1.36 -27.67 -21.17
N THR A 43 2.00 -26.61 -20.67
CA THR A 43 2.74 -26.62 -19.40
C THR A 43 1.87 -26.16 -18.24
N ARG A 44 2.31 -26.40 -16.99
CA ARG A 44 1.67 -25.84 -15.79
C ARG A 44 1.77 -24.31 -15.69
N LEU A 45 2.60 -23.69 -16.51
CA LEU A 45 2.84 -22.24 -16.57
C LEU A 45 2.16 -21.60 -17.79
N ALA A 46 1.29 -22.33 -18.48
CA ALA A 46 0.69 -21.90 -19.76
C ALA A 46 -0.24 -20.68 -19.64
N THR A 47 -0.73 -20.34 -18.45
CA THR A 47 -1.54 -19.15 -18.20
C THR A 47 -0.76 -18.09 -17.46
N ALA A 48 -1.09 -16.81 -17.69
CA ALA A 48 -0.44 -15.70 -16.99
C ALA A 48 -0.62 -15.79 -15.48
N ALA A 49 -1.82 -16.15 -15.02
CA ALA A 49 -2.11 -16.33 -13.59
C ALA A 49 -1.25 -17.44 -12.97
N ALA A 50 -1.08 -18.59 -13.66
CA ALA A 50 -0.24 -19.67 -13.17
C ALA A 50 1.24 -19.30 -13.15
N LEU A 51 1.73 -18.59 -14.17
CA LEU A 51 3.10 -18.09 -14.23
C LEU A 51 3.38 -17.08 -13.10
N LYS A 52 2.50 -16.08 -12.92
CA LYS A 52 2.58 -15.06 -11.85
C LYS A 52 2.61 -15.72 -10.46
N ARG A 53 1.71 -16.67 -10.20
CA ARG A 53 1.69 -17.43 -8.93
C ARG A 53 2.98 -18.23 -8.71
N ALA A 54 3.46 -18.94 -9.73
CA ALA A 54 4.69 -19.73 -9.62
C ALA A 54 5.92 -18.85 -9.34
N ALA A 55 6.07 -17.73 -10.05
CA ALA A 55 7.17 -16.80 -9.85
C ALA A 55 7.15 -16.15 -8.46
N ARG A 56 5.96 -15.87 -7.91
CA ARG A 56 5.82 -15.40 -6.52
C ARG A 56 6.23 -16.47 -5.51
N LEU A 57 5.79 -17.72 -5.69
CA LEU A 57 6.07 -18.82 -4.76
C LEU A 57 7.57 -19.14 -4.61
N VAL A 58 8.38 -18.89 -5.64
CA VAL A 58 9.84 -19.07 -5.58
C VAL A 58 10.59 -17.74 -5.52
N GLU A 59 9.90 -16.64 -5.26
CA GLU A 59 10.48 -15.28 -5.12
C GLU A 59 11.25 -14.77 -6.36
N GLU A 60 11.00 -15.32 -7.55
CA GLU A 60 11.63 -14.91 -8.82
C GLU A 60 10.73 -13.98 -9.67
N HIS A 61 9.67 -13.40 -9.09
CA HIS A 61 8.84 -12.41 -9.76
C HIS A 61 9.62 -11.19 -10.32
N PRO A 62 10.73 -10.69 -9.73
CA PRO A 62 11.49 -9.59 -10.32
C PRO A 62 12.14 -9.96 -11.67
N VAL A 63 12.52 -11.23 -11.85
CA VAL A 63 13.06 -11.74 -13.12
C VAL A 63 11.98 -11.68 -14.20
N LEU A 64 10.77 -12.10 -13.87
CA LEU A 64 9.63 -12.06 -14.78
C LEU A 64 9.26 -10.61 -15.16
N ASP A 65 9.30 -9.70 -14.21
CA ASP A 65 8.97 -8.29 -14.43
C ASP A 65 10.02 -7.57 -15.28
N GLU A 66 11.31 -7.88 -15.11
CA GLU A 66 12.37 -7.36 -15.99
C GLU A 66 12.19 -7.86 -17.43
N ARG A 67 11.81 -9.12 -17.61
CA ARG A 67 11.50 -9.66 -18.95
C ARG A 67 10.25 -9.01 -19.54
N LYS A 68 9.23 -8.75 -18.72
CA LYS A 68 8.01 -8.03 -19.13
C LYS A 68 8.32 -6.61 -19.58
N ARG A 69 9.16 -5.88 -18.85
CA ARG A 69 9.67 -4.55 -19.21
C ARG A 69 10.36 -4.56 -20.58
N LYS A 70 11.26 -5.52 -20.82
CA LYS A 70 11.92 -5.68 -22.13
C LYS A 70 10.92 -5.97 -23.26
N MET A 71 9.90 -6.78 -23.00
CA MET A 71 8.85 -7.09 -23.99
C MET A 71 7.90 -5.91 -24.25
N ALA A 72 7.67 -5.05 -23.25
CA ALA A 72 6.92 -3.80 -23.40
C ALA A 72 7.61 -2.84 -24.39
N ALA A 73 8.95 -2.83 -24.44
CA ALA A 73 9.72 -2.05 -25.43
C ALA A 73 9.64 -2.61 -26.86
N SER A 74 9.04 -3.77 -27.09
CA SER A 74 8.91 -4.35 -28.43
C SER A 74 7.99 -3.52 -29.34
N GLN A 75 8.23 -3.56 -30.66
CA GLN A 75 7.41 -2.84 -31.64
C GLN A 75 5.91 -3.17 -31.51
N ARG A 76 5.58 -4.41 -31.15
CA ARG A 76 4.19 -4.87 -30.98
C ARG A 76 3.49 -4.14 -29.83
N ALA A 77 4.11 -4.11 -28.65
CA ALA A 77 3.58 -3.42 -27.49
C ALA A 77 3.57 -1.90 -27.68
N GLN A 78 4.63 -1.32 -28.23
CA GLN A 78 4.72 0.12 -28.51
C GLN A 78 3.72 0.61 -29.56
N SER A 79 3.33 -0.23 -30.52
CA SER A 79 2.27 0.13 -31.48
C SER A 79 0.90 0.20 -30.81
N LEU A 80 0.62 -0.69 -29.86
CA LEU A 80 -0.61 -0.66 -29.05
C LEU A 80 -0.63 0.55 -28.12
N ALA A 81 0.49 0.87 -27.45
CA ALA A 81 0.61 2.01 -26.56
C ALA A 81 0.44 3.38 -27.25
N LYS A 82 0.33 3.43 -28.59
CA LYS A 82 -0.03 4.66 -29.32
C LYS A 82 -1.54 4.89 -29.43
N ILE A 83 -2.35 3.85 -29.26
CA ILE A 83 -3.80 3.87 -29.52
C ILE A 83 -4.63 3.54 -28.28
N LEU A 84 -4.08 2.78 -27.33
CA LEU A 84 -4.76 2.35 -26.12
C LEU A 84 -3.84 2.48 -24.91
N PRO A 85 -4.38 2.78 -23.71
CA PRO A 85 -3.63 2.70 -22.46
C PRO A 85 -3.07 1.29 -22.26
N LEU A 86 -1.74 1.18 -22.21
CA LEU A 86 -1.03 -0.08 -21.97
C LEU A 86 -0.50 -0.08 -20.53
N LEU A 87 -1.07 -0.92 -19.67
CA LEU A 87 -0.61 -1.10 -18.30
C LEU A 87 0.53 -2.12 -18.29
N VAL A 88 1.68 -1.69 -17.76
CA VAL A 88 2.84 -2.54 -17.52
C VAL A 88 3.07 -2.58 -16.01
N SER A 89 2.44 -3.55 -15.36
CA SER A 89 2.56 -3.81 -13.93
C SER A 89 3.97 -4.30 -13.61
N LEU A 90 4.69 -3.74 -12.65
CA LEU A 90 6.08 -4.12 -12.29
C LEU A 90 6.24 -4.06 -10.78
N ASP A 91 7.03 -4.94 -10.19
CA ASP A 91 7.35 -4.86 -8.76
C ASP A 91 7.96 -3.50 -8.39
N LEU A 92 7.55 -2.95 -7.24
CA LEU A 92 8.05 -1.68 -6.73
C LEU A 92 9.59 -1.62 -6.62
N ASP A 93 10.25 -2.75 -6.35
CA ASP A 93 11.71 -2.80 -6.26
C ASP A 93 12.42 -2.46 -7.58
N LEU A 94 11.74 -2.57 -8.74
CA LEU A 94 12.31 -2.19 -10.03
C LEU A 94 12.36 -0.68 -10.28
N ILE A 95 11.79 0.16 -9.39
CA ILE A 95 11.74 1.62 -9.59
C ILE A 95 13.10 2.25 -9.88
N ASP A 96 14.17 1.71 -9.27
CA ASP A 96 15.54 2.24 -9.41
C ASP A 96 16.10 2.07 -10.84
N ASN A 97 15.52 1.14 -11.62
CA ASN A 97 15.96 0.79 -12.96
C ASN A 97 15.04 1.35 -14.06
N LEU A 98 14.02 2.12 -13.70
CA LEU A 98 13.08 2.72 -14.64
C LEU A 98 13.51 4.13 -15.00
N ASP A 99 13.51 4.43 -16.29
CA ASP A 99 13.70 5.79 -16.76
C ASP A 99 12.50 6.66 -16.36
N ASP A 100 12.76 7.92 -16.03
CA ASP A 100 11.74 8.91 -15.70
C ASP A 100 10.89 9.29 -16.92
N ASP A 101 11.37 9.01 -18.13
CA ASP A 101 10.78 9.45 -19.37
C ASP A 101 9.70 8.49 -19.90
N THR A 102 8.46 8.67 -19.45
CA THR A 102 7.26 8.09 -20.10
C THR A 102 6.65 9.04 -21.13
N ALA A 103 7.38 10.08 -21.58
CA ALA A 103 6.84 11.09 -22.47
C ALA A 103 6.89 10.66 -23.94
N ARG A 104 5.78 10.04 -24.41
CA ARG A 104 5.18 10.11 -25.78
C ARG A 104 4.21 8.96 -26.09
N SER A 105 3.96 8.03 -25.18
CA SER A 105 3.01 6.92 -25.35
C SER A 105 1.95 6.88 -24.25
N LEU A 106 0.87 6.13 -24.48
CA LEU A 106 -0.14 5.76 -23.48
C LEU A 106 0.31 4.57 -22.61
N GLU A 107 1.60 4.23 -22.63
CA GLU A 107 2.16 3.24 -21.72
C GLU A 107 2.20 3.80 -20.30
N ARG A 108 1.75 2.98 -19.35
CA ARG A 108 1.69 3.31 -17.94
C ARG A 108 2.42 2.24 -17.16
N HIS A 109 3.53 2.62 -16.52
CA HIS A 109 4.18 1.77 -15.52
C HIS A 109 3.36 1.81 -14.23
N VAL A 110 2.92 0.63 -13.81
CA VAL A 110 2.12 0.42 -12.60
C VAL A 110 3.00 -0.31 -11.59
N MET A 111 3.46 0.40 -10.56
CA MET A 111 4.33 -0.15 -9.51
C MET A 111 3.49 -0.94 -8.51
N VAL A 112 3.65 -2.25 -8.53
CA VAL A 112 2.89 -3.21 -7.74
C VAL A 112 3.53 -3.41 -6.37
N ILE A 113 2.71 -3.33 -5.34
CA ILE A 113 3.05 -3.57 -3.94
C ILE A 113 2.24 -4.77 -3.49
N LEU A 114 2.95 -5.79 -3.02
CA LEU A 114 2.34 -6.94 -2.39
C LEU A 114 2.16 -6.69 -0.89
N PRO A 115 1.11 -7.24 -0.26
CA PRO A 115 0.86 -7.10 1.17
C PRO A 115 2.08 -7.32 2.06
N ASP A 116 2.78 -8.43 1.84
CA ASP A 116 3.94 -8.84 2.63
C ASP A 116 5.12 -7.86 2.55
N ALA A 117 5.21 -7.03 1.50
CA ALA A 117 6.31 -6.08 1.34
C ALA A 117 6.27 -5.00 2.44
N VAL A 118 5.08 -4.47 2.71
CA VAL A 118 4.88 -3.48 3.79
C VAL A 118 5.06 -4.12 5.15
N GLU A 119 4.65 -5.37 5.35
CA GLU A 119 4.84 -6.05 6.63
C GLU A 119 6.31 -6.28 6.96
N ARG A 120 7.13 -6.61 5.96
CA ARG A 120 8.57 -6.82 6.14
C ARG A 120 9.31 -5.52 6.43
N SER A 121 9.07 -4.48 5.65
CA SER A 121 9.69 -3.16 5.85
C SER A 121 8.77 -2.05 5.34
N PRO A 122 7.90 -1.51 6.21
CA PRO A 122 7.00 -0.41 5.85
C PRO A 122 7.75 0.81 5.36
N GLN A 123 8.88 1.13 6.00
CA GLN A 123 9.63 2.35 5.76
C GLN A 123 10.35 2.32 4.41
N ARG A 124 11.03 1.21 4.09
CA ARG A 124 11.61 0.99 2.76
C ARG A 124 10.54 1.02 1.67
N THR A 125 9.39 0.39 1.92
CA THR A 125 8.28 0.37 0.96
C THR A 125 7.75 1.78 0.71
N LEU A 126 7.51 2.57 1.77
CA LEU A 126 7.02 3.94 1.64
C LEU A 126 8.03 4.89 0.97
N ALA A 127 9.32 4.75 1.26
CA ALA A 127 10.35 5.53 0.59
C ALA A 127 10.37 5.26 -0.92
N ARG A 128 10.21 3.99 -1.33
CA ARG A 128 10.09 3.60 -2.74
C ARG A 128 8.79 4.09 -3.37
N VAL A 129 7.66 4.06 -2.64
CA VAL A 129 6.39 4.66 -3.09
C VAL A 129 6.55 6.16 -3.37
N ALA A 130 7.16 6.90 -2.43
CA ALA A 130 7.39 8.33 -2.59
C ALA A 130 8.25 8.63 -3.82
N ARG A 131 9.31 7.83 -4.05
CA ARG A 131 10.15 7.94 -5.25
C ARG A 131 9.38 7.60 -6.54
N ALA A 132 8.60 6.53 -6.54
CA ALA A 132 7.78 6.14 -7.68
C ALA A 132 6.77 7.23 -8.06
N ARG A 133 6.11 7.84 -7.08
CA ARG A 133 5.21 8.99 -7.28
C ARG A 133 5.95 10.20 -7.83
N ALA A 134 7.13 10.54 -7.29
CA ALA A 134 7.95 11.64 -7.79
C ALA A 134 8.38 11.43 -9.26
N ALA A 135 8.55 10.18 -9.69
CA ALA A 135 8.82 9.78 -11.07
C ALA A 135 7.55 9.60 -11.94
N GLY A 136 6.38 10.04 -11.46
CA GLY A 136 5.11 9.99 -12.19
C GLY A 136 4.56 8.57 -12.43
N LYS A 137 4.98 7.59 -11.63
CA LYS A 137 4.50 6.20 -11.76
C LYS A 137 3.20 5.99 -10.98
N ILE A 138 2.38 5.06 -11.46
CA ILE A 138 1.10 4.70 -10.83
C ILE A 138 1.38 3.67 -9.73
N ILE A 139 0.77 3.83 -8.56
CA ILE A 139 0.94 2.90 -7.44
C ILE A 139 -0.22 1.90 -7.42
N CYS A 140 0.10 0.61 -7.33
CA CYS A 140 -0.88 -0.47 -7.27
C CYS A 140 -0.65 -1.35 -6.04
N VAL A 141 -1.73 -1.71 -5.34
CA VAL A 141 -1.70 -2.81 -4.37
C VAL A 141 -2.39 -4.02 -4.99
N ASP A 142 -1.70 -5.16 -5.04
CA ASP A 142 -2.17 -6.40 -5.67
C ASP A 142 -2.19 -7.55 -4.67
N GLY A 143 -3.03 -8.56 -4.92
CA GLY A 143 -3.11 -9.77 -4.10
C GLY A 143 -3.89 -9.58 -2.81
N LEU A 144 -4.76 -8.57 -2.74
CA LEU A 144 -5.69 -8.43 -1.63
C LEU A 144 -6.69 -9.58 -1.69
N VAL A 145 -6.54 -10.51 -0.75
CA VAL A 145 -7.45 -11.65 -0.56
C VAL A 145 -8.09 -11.67 0.82
N ARG A 146 -7.59 -10.86 1.77
CA ARG A 146 -8.07 -10.78 3.16
C ARG A 146 -8.08 -9.34 3.66
N SER A 147 -8.99 -9.03 4.57
CA SER A 147 -9.25 -7.67 5.08
C SER A 147 -8.16 -7.13 6.01
N GLU A 148 -7.54 -7.98 6.84
CA GLU A 148 -6.58 -7.57 7.88
C GLU A 148 -5.34 -6.87 7.30
N HIS A 149 -4.81 -7.41 6.20
CA HIS A 149 -3.67 -6.84 5.49
C HIS A 149 -4.11 -5.66 4.61
N ALA A 150 -5.25 -5.79 3.92
CA ALA A 150 -5.74 -4.80 2.98
C ALA A 150 -5.92 -3.41 3.60
N ALA A 151 -6.62 -3.31 4.74
CA ALA A 151 -6.98 -2.01 5.29
C ALA A 151 -5.78 -1.17 5.76
N THR A 152 -4.78 -1.85 6.34
CA THR A 152 -3.49 -1.28 6.76
C THR A 152 -2.75 -0.73 5.54
N LEU A 153 -2.62 -1.56 4.49
CA LEU A 153 -1.93 -1.20 3.25
C LEU A 153 -2.60 -0.04 2.53
N LEU A 154 -3.91 -0.11 2.33
CA LEU A 154 -4.66 0.91 1.60
C LEU A 154 -4.55 2.28 2.28
N SER A 155 -4.57 2.30 3.62
CA SER A 155 -4.45 3.55 4.38
C SER A 155 -3.03 4.11 4.38
N LEU A 156 -2.01 3.24 4.35
CA LEU A 156 -0.61 3.65 4.42
C LEU A 156 -0.02 4.00 3.05
N VAL A 157 -0.29 3.16 2.06
CA VAL A 157 0.27 3.26 0.71
C VAL A 157 -0.52 4.29 -0.09
N GLU A 158 -1.83 4.38 0.11
CA GLU A 158 -2.76 5.20 -0.70
C GLU A 158 -2.65 4.92 -2.21
N PRO A 159 -2.90 3.68 -2.66
CA PRO A 159 -2.69 3.29 -4.05
C PRO A 159 -3.68 3.95 -5.02
N ASP A 160 -3.25 4.08 -6.28
CA ASP A 160 -4.11 4.54 -7.38
C ASP A 160 -4.96 3.40 -7.95
N ILE A 161 -4.38 2.18 -7.98
CA ILE A 161 -5.02 0.96 -8.45
C ILE A 161 -5.01 -0.09 -7.33
N ILE A 162 -6.13 -0.79 -7.18
CA ILE A 162 -6.26 -1.91 -6.27
C ILE A 162 -6.68 -3.12 -7.08
N VAL A 163 -5.87 -4.17 -7.08
CA VAL A 163 -6.15 -5.43 -7.76
C VAL A 163 -6.60 -6.47 -6.74
N THR A 164 -7.85 -6.95 -6.89
CA THR A 164 -8.42 -8.00 -6.05
C THR A 164 -8.25 -9.37 -6.69
N GLY A 165 -7.79 -10.36 -5.94
CA GLY A 165 -7.55 -11.72 -6.45
C GLY A 165 -8.82 -12.50 -6.78
N ALA A 166 -8.71 -13.44 -7.73
CA ALA A 166 -9.80 -14.30 -8.20
C ALA A 166 -10.46 -15.13 -7.08
N GLU A 167 -9.71 -15.45 -6.03
CA GLU A 167 -10.17 -16.20 -4.86
C GLU A 167 -11.35 -15.51 -4.15
N LEU A 168 -11.44 -14.17 -4.23
CA LEU A 168 -12.54 -13.41 -3.64
C LEU A 168 -13.85 -13.60 -4.40
N LEU A 169 -13.80 -13.82 -5.71
CA LEU A 169 -14.99 -14.01 -6.54
C LEU A 169 -15.62 -15.40 -6.35
N THR A 170 -14.84 -16.36 -5.86
CA THR A 170 -15.29 -17.71 -5.54
C THR A 170 -15.80 -17.87 -4.11
N SER A 171 -15.32 -17.03 -3.18
CA SER A 171 -15.63 -17.09 -1.75
C SER A 171 -16.86 -16.25 -1.36
N ARG A 172 -18.04 -16.63 -1.84
CA ARG A 172 -19.25 -15.77 -1.87
C ARG A 172 -19.86 -15.34 -0.52
N THR A 173 -19.40 -15.83 0.63
CA THR A 173 -20.06 -15.59 1.93
C THR A 173 -19.12 -15.53 3.14
N SER A 174 -17.85 -15.14 3.00
CA SER A 174 -16.97 -14.99 4.17
C SER A 174 -17.12 -13.61 4.82
N SER A 175 -17.03 -13.56 6.15
CA SER A 175 -16.93 -12.31 6.92
C SER A 175 -15.78 -11.43 6.40
N ASP A 176 -14.67 -12.07 6.02
CA ASP A 176 -13.48 -11.39 5.50
C ASP A 176 -13.73 -10.68 4.16
N ALA A 177 -14.52 -11.27 3.26
CA ALA A 177 -14.91 -10.63 2.01
C ALA A 177 -15.77 -9.38 2.26
N ALA A 178 -16.73 -9.46 3.20
CA ALA A 178 -17.56 -8.31 3.56
C ALA A 178 -16.72 -7.18 4.18
N HIS A 179 -15.81 -7.50 5.11
CA HIS A 179 -14.89 -6.51 5.68
C HIS A 179 -13.97 -5.89 4.63
N LEU A 180 -13.46 -6.69 3.69
CA LEU A 180 -12.66 -6.18 2.58
C LEU A 180 -13.47 -5.23 1.69
N ALA A 181 -14.70 -5.59 1.34
CA ALA A 181 -15.59 -4.73 0.56
C ALA A 181 -15.84 -3.38 1.26
N HIS A 182 -16.07 -3.39 2.58
CA HIS A 182 -16.20 -2.15 3.35
C HIS A 182 -14.92 -1.33 3.38
N ALA A 183 -13.75 -1.95 3.53
CA ALA A 183 -12.46 -1.26 3.49
C ALA A 183 -12.17 -0.65 2.12
N LEU A 184 -12.47 -1.38 1.04
CA LEU A 184 -12.35 -0.90 -0.34
C LEU A 184 -13.28 0.28 -0.58
N ALA A 185 -14.57 0.17 -0.25
CA ALA A 185 -15.54 1.26 -0.40
C ALA A 185 -15.11 2.53 0.35
N ALA A 186 -14.69 2.37 1.62
CA ALA A 186 -14.22 3.50 2.41
C ALA A 186 -12.96 4.15 1.82
N HIS A 187 -12.06 3.35 1.24
CA HIS A 187 -10.85 3.87 0.59
C HIS A 187 -11.19 4.59 -0.72
N THR A 188 -11.92 3.95 -1.63
CA THR A 188 -12.23 4.49 -2.97
C THR A 188 -13.12 5.73 -2.92
N GLU A 189 -14.02 5.85 -1.94
CA GLU A 189 -14.82 7.07 -1.72
C GLU A 189 -13.93 8.29 -1.46
N ARG A 190 -12.80 8.10 -0.76
CA ARG A 190 -11.90 9.18 -0.36
C ARG A 190 -10.80 9.45 -1.37
N SER A 191 -10.24 8.41 -1.95
CA SER A 191 -9.07 8.51 -2.83
C SER A 191 -9.40 8.50 -4.31
N HIS A 192 -10.63 8.11 -4.69
CA HIS A 192 -10.98 7.81 -6.08
C HIS A 192 -10.12 6.71 -6.73
N ALA A 193 -9.45 5.87 -5.91
CA ALA A 193 -8.71 4.70 -6.36
C ALA A 193 -9.60 3.75 -7.18
N VAL A 194 -8.97 3.12 -8.17
CA VAL A 194 -9.64 2.21 -9.09
C VAL A 194 -9.48 0.77 -8.60
N VAL A 195 -10.60 0.08 -8.39
CA VAL A 195 -10.59 -1.35 -8.07
C VAL A 195 -10.77 -2.16 -9.37
N ILE A 196 -9.80 -3.03 -9.64
CA ILE A 196 -9.77 -3.99 -10.75
C ILE A 196 -9.87 -5.40 -10.19
N ALA A 197 -10.87 -6.16 -10.63
CA ALA A 197 -11.01 -7.57 -10.25
C ALA A 197 -10.31 -8.49 -11.24
N GLU A 198 -9.40 -9.35 -10.76
CA GLU A 198 -8.89 -10.50 -11.52
C GLU A 198 -9.83 -11.71 -11.36
N GLY A 199 -9.88 -12.59 -12.38
CA GLY A 199 -10.70 -13.81 -12.36
C GLY A 199 -12.17 -13.58 -12.74
N VAL A 200 -12.45 -12.52 -13.51
CA VAL A 200 -13.79 -12.27 -14.05
C VAL A 200 -14.00 -13.19 -15.26
N ASP A 201 -14.24 -14.47 -14.99
CA ASP A 201 -14.27 -15.54 -15.99
C ASP A 201 -15.68 -15.80 -16.54
N ASP A 202 -16.70 -15.39 -15.79
CA ASP A 202 -18.10 -15.53 -16.16
C ASP A 202 -18.98 -14.38 -15.63
N GLU A 203 -20.24 -14.36 -16.04
CA GLU A 203 -21.20 -13.32 -15.64
C GLU A 203 -21.47 -13.29 -14.12
N ALA A 204 -21.38 -14.43 -13.43
CA ALA A 204 -21.60 -14.48 -11.99
C ALA A 204 -20.41 -13.88 -11.22
N SER A 205 -19.19 -14.14 -11.67
CA SER A 205 -17.96 -13.51 -11.17
C SER A 205 -17.97 -12.00 -11.44
N ARG A 206 -18.49 -11.55 -12.59
CA ARG A 206 -18.69 -10.11 -12.92
C ARG A 206 -19.59 -9.41 -11.91
N ILE A 207 -20.75 -9.99 -11.60
CA ILE A 207 -21.70 -9.43 -10.62
C ILE A 207 -21.07 -9.40 -9.21
N THR A 208 -20.35 -10.46 -8.84
CA THR A 208 -19.67 -10.54 -7.54
C THR A 208 -18.58 -9.46 -7.42
N ALA A 209 -17.77 -9.28 -8.47
CA ALA A 209 -16.75 -8.25 -8.53
C ALA A 209 -17.35 -6.84 -8.36
N GLN A 210 -18.44 -6.54 -9.06
CA GLN A 210 -19.16 -5.27 -8.90
C GLN A 210 -19.70 -5.08 -7.48
N THR A 211 -20.23 -6.15 -6.86
CA THR A 211 -20.73 -6.12 -5.48
C THR A 211 -19.61 -5.80 -4.48
N MET A 212 -18.39 -6.25 -4.76
CA MET A 212 -17.20 -5.98 -3.95
C MET A 212 -16.60 -4.58 -4.19
N GLY A 213 -17.18 -3.77 -5.09
CA GLY A 213 -16.74 -2.41 -5.41
C GLY A 213 -15.78 -2.30 -6.60
N ALA A 214 -15.54 -3.39 -7.35
CA ALA A 214 -14.73 -3.33 -8.57
C ALA A 214 -15.48 -2.56 -9.68
N VAL A 215 -14.75 -1.66 -10.35
CA VAL A 215 -15.27 -0.91 -11.51
C VAL A 215 -14.84 -1.59 -12.81
N PHE A 216 -13.63 -2.17 -12.82
CA PHE A 216 -13.07 -2.88 -13.95
C PHE A 216 -12.73 -4.33 -13.59
N GLY A 217 -12.52 -5.17 -14.59
CA GLY A 217 -11.98 -6.49 -14.37
C GLY A 217 -11.32 -7.12 -15.59
N ILE A 218 -10.62 -8.21 -15.29
CA ILE A 218 -9.80 -9.02 -16.20
C ILE A 218 -10.12 -10.49 -15.93
N GLY A 219 -10.32 -11.28 -16.98
CA GLY A 219 -10.60 -12.72 -16.86
C GLY A 219 -11.11 -13.31 -18.18
N ASP A 220 -11.52 -14.57 -18.15
CA ASP A 220 -11.95 -15.30 -19.35
C ASP A 220 -13.23 -14.74 -20.00
N LEU A 221 -14.03 -13.94 -19.29
CA LEU A 221 -15.13 -13.17 -19.86
C LEU A 221 -14.63 -12.09 -20.84
N TYR A 222 -13.38 -11.64 -20.66
CA TYR A 222 -12.67 -10.67 -21.47
C TYR A 222 -11.31 -11.23 -21.90
N PRO A 223 -11.30 -12.25 -22.78
CA PRO A 223 -10.12 -13.07 -22.98
C PRO A 223 -8.92 -12.27 -23.50
N ALA A 224 -7.73 -12.62 -23.00
CA ALA A 224 -6.48 -12.06 -23.47
C ALA A 224 -6.25 -12.42 -24.95
N VAL A 225 -5.71 -11.47 -25.71
CA VAL A 225 -5.41 -11.65 -27.13
C VAL A 225 -3.90 -11.64 -27.36
N THR A 226 -3.44 -12.46 -28.30
CA THR A 226 -2.05 -12.35 -28.77
C THR A 226 -1.95 -11.13 -29.70
N ASP A 227 -2.86 -10.98 -30.67
CA ASP A 227 -2.90 -9.85 -31.61
C ASP A 227 -3.78 -8.70 -31.10
N PRO A 228 -3.18 -7.57 -30.71
CA PRO A 228 -3.94 -6.44 -30.18
C PRO A 228 -4.79 -5.71 -31.23
N ALA A 229 -4.60 -5.96 -32.54
CA ALA A 229 -5.44 -5.38 -33.59
C ALA A 229 -6.92 -5.73 -33.41
N VAL A 230 -7.21 -6.87 -32.78
CA VAL A 230 -8.57 -7.33 -32.46
C VAL A 230 -9.26 -6.41 -31.43
N LEU A 231 -8.51 -5.68 -30.61
CA LEU A 231 -9.05 -4.77 -29.60
C LEU A 231 -9.43 -3.40 -30.17
N ALA A 232 -8.93 -3.04 -31.36
CA ALA A 232 -9.11 -1.71 -31.94
C ALA A 232 -10.57 -1.37 -32.30
N SER A 233 -11.42 -2.39 -32.48
CA SER A 233 -12.84 -2.22 -32.81
C SER A 233 -13.76 -2.10 -31.59
N ARG A 234 -13.23 -2.26 -30.37
CA ARG A 234 -14.03 -2.21 -29.15
C ARG A 234 -14.35 -0.76 -28.78
N THR A 235 -15.51 -0.56 -28.16
CA THR A 235 -15.85 0.70 -27.49
C THR A 235 -14.83 0.98 -26.39
N VAL A 236 -14.11 2.10 -26.50
CA VAL A 236 -13.11 2.52 -25.53
C VAL A 236 -13.75 3.53 -24.57
N VAL A 237 -13.51 3.34 -23.28
CA VAL A 237 -13.84 4.29 -22.22
C VAL A 237 -12.55 4.72 -21.51
N PRO A 238 -12.43 5.97 -21.05
CA PRO A 238 -11.24 6.39 -20.33
C PRO A 238 -11.14 5.65 -18.99
N LEU A 239 -9.91 5.24 -18.63
CA LEU A 239 -9.58 5.06 -17.21
C LEU A 239 -9.63 6.44 -16.52
N PRO A 240 -9.97 6.51 -15.23
CA PRO A 240 -9.79 7.72 -14.44
C PRO A 240 -8.38 8.27 -14.58
N GLU A 241 -8.24 9.60 -14.61
CA GLU A 241 -6.92 10.23 -14.60
C GLU A 241 -6.20 9.84 -13.30
N MET A 242 -4.95 9.40 -13.44
CA MET A 242 -4.07 9.01 -12.35
C MET A 242 -2.82 9.91 -12.37
N PRO A 243 -2.19 10.18 -11.21
CA PRO A 243 -2.50 9.63 -9.88
C PRO A 243 -3.76 10.24 -9.25
N VAL A 244 -4.45 9.46 -8.42
CA VAL A 244 -5.63 9.89 -7.66
C VAL A 244 -5.30 10.25 -6.21
N TRP A 245 -4.05 10.01 -5.80
CA TRP A 245 -3.52 10.39 -4.50
C TRP A 245 -3.45 11.91 -4.35
N THR A 246 -3.97 12.41 -3.22
CA THR A 246 -4.07 13.85 -2.92
C THR A 246 -3.33 14.28 -1.67
N THR A 247 -2.87 13.34 -0.82
CA THR A 247 -2.10 13.68 0.38
C THR A 247 -0.78 14.33 -0.05
N PRO A 248 -0.39 15.48 0.48
CA PRO A 248 0.90 16.07 0.14
C PRO A 248 2.06 15.14 0.51
N GLY A 249 3.15 15.22 -0.26
CA GLY A 249 4.39 14.52 0.05
C GLY A 249 4.84 14.81 1.50
N PRO A 250 5.44 13.84 2.17
CA PRO A 250 5.79 14.00 3.57
C PRO A 250 6.91 15.03 3.70
N GLU A 251 6.59 16.19 4.26
CA GLU A 251 7.60 17.16 4.64
C GLU A 251 8.46 16.57 5.78
N LYS A 252 9.73 17.00 5.88
CA LYS A 252 10.58 16.74 7.06
C LYS A 252 10.09 17.61 8.24
N SER A 253 8.84 17.42 8.61
CA SER A 253 8.15 18.08 9.69
C SER A 253 7.81 17.06 10.76
N THR A 254 7.48 17.49 11.97
CA THR A 254 7.06 16.59 13.04
C THR A 254 5.53 16.49 13.07
N PRO A 255 4.94 15.42 13.62
CA PRO A 255 3.48 15.30 13.75
C PRO A 255 2.83 16.51 14.43
N TYR A 256 3.46 17.09 15.45
CA TYR A 256 2.92 18.29 16.12
C TYR A 256 2.86 19.46 15.16
N ARG A 257 3.92 19.70 14.40
CA ARG A 257 4.01 20.82 13.45
C ARG A 257 3.04 20.66 12.29
N ILE A 258 2.89 19.44 11.78
CA ILE A 258 1.89 19.10 10.75
C ILE A 258 0.48 19.46 11.27
N ALA A 259 0.11 18.97 12.46
CA ALA A 259 -1.24 19.18 12.98
C ALA A 259 -1.51 20.63 13.43
N SER A 260 -0.52 21.29 14.04
CA SER A 260 -0.64 22.66 14.56
C SER A 260 -0.69 23.74 13.47
N THR A 261 -0.41 23.37 12.21
CA THR A 261 -0.57 24.29 11.06
C THR A 261 -2.03 24.72 10.89
N SER A 262 -2.98 23.82 11.19
CA SER A 262 -4.42 24.06 10.98
C SER A 262 -5.24 24.05 12.27
N ILE A 263 -4.66 23.62 13.40
CA ILE A 263 -5.36 23.43 14.67
C ILE A 263 -4.62 24.15 15.78
N SER A 264 -5.31 25.05 16.50
CA SER A 264 -4.73 25.75 17.63
C SER A 264 -4.35 24.77 18.77
N PRO A 265 -3.08 24.72 19.20
CA PRO A 265 -2.65 23.86 20.31
C PRO A 265 -3.32 24.25 21.64
N ARG A 266 -3.43 23.27 22.53
CA ARG A 266 -3.94 23.43 23.89
C ARG A 266 -2.89 23.03 24.92
N MET A 267 -2.94 23.61 26.11
CA MET A 267 -2.11 23.18 27.23
C MET A 267 -2.75 22.00 27.96
N GLY A 268 -1.92 21.01 28.33
CA GLY A 268 -2.32 19.87 29.14
C GLY A 268 -1.15 19.35 29.97
N ASN A 269 -1.44 18.62 31.05
CA ASN A 269 -0.40 17.94 31.84
C ASN A 269 -0.21 16.48 31.39
N LYS A 270 0.94 15.91 31.73
CA LYS A 270 1.31 14.52 31.38
C LYS A 270 0.23 13.52 31.78
N ARG A 271 -0.33 13.64 32.98
CA ARG A 271 -1.36 12.71 33.49
C ARG A 271 -2.58 12.60 32.58
N LEU A 272 -3.13 13.72 32.12
CA LEU A 272 -4.29 13.70 31.22
C LEU A 272 -3.92 13.09 29.86
N LEU A 273 -2.75 13.45 29.32
CA LEU A 273 -2.29 12.94 28.02
C LEU A 273 -2.02 11.42 28.04
N ILE A 274 -1.61 10.86 29.18
CA ILE A 274 -1.53 9.39 29.38
C ILE A 274 -2.91 8.75 29.18
N GLU A 275 -3.96 9.28 29.83
CA GLU A 275 -5.30 8.69 29.73
C GLU A 275 -5.90 8.88 28.33
N MET A 276 -5.66 10.03 27.69
CA MET A 276 -6.08 10.25 26.30
C MET A 276 -5.38 9.29 25.32
N SER A 277 -4.09 9.04 25.53
CA SER A 277 -3.32 8.08 24.73
C SER A 277 -3.88 6.66 24.87
N LYS A 278 -4.17 6.22 26.11
CA LYS A 278 -4.78 4.91 26.37
C LYS A 278 -6.13 4.75 25.69
N ALA A 279 -6.98 5.78 25.73
CA ALA A 279 -8.27 5.75 25.07
C ALA A 279 -8.13 5.57 23.54
N LEU A 280 -7.13 6.21 22.91
CA LEU A 280 -6.83 6.00 21.49
C LEU A 280 -6.31 4.59 21.20
N GLU A 281 -5.41 4.07 22.03
CA GLU A 281 -4.89 2.70 21.93
C GLU A 281 -6.02 1.65 22.04
N GLU A 282 -6.99 1.87 22.94
CA GLU A 282 -8.18 1.02 23.08
C GLU A 282 -9.08 1.07 21.84
N GLN A 283 -9.31 2.26 21.27
CA GLN A 283 -10.05 2.40 20.01
C GLN A 283 -9.36 1.68 18.85
N ALA A 284 -8.02 1.74 18.78
CA ALA A 284 -7.26 1.03 17.76
C ALA A 284 -7.45 -0.49 17.85
N ALA A 285 -7.47 -1.03 19.08
CA ALA A 285 -7.69 -2.45 19.33
C ALA A 285 -9.11 -2.92 18.96
N ILE A 286 -10.12 -2.03 19.00
CA ILE A 286 -11.49 -2.32 18.57
C ILE A 286 -11.60 -2.28 17.04
N GLY A 287 -10.96 -1.29 16.41
CA GLY A 287 -11.12 -1.02 14.97
C GLY A 287 -10.61 -2.13 14.06
N GLY A 288 -9.62 -2.91 14.51
CA GLY A 288 -8.97 -3.95 13.69
C GLY A 288 -8.17 -3.36 12.52
N ALA A 289 -7.15 -4.09 12.05
CA ALA A 289 -6.41 -3.76 10.83
C ALA A 289 -5.92 -2.28 10.74
N ALA A 290 -5.60 -1.70 11.89
CA ALA A 290 -5.12 -0.33 12.03
C ALA A 290 -3.61 -0.29 12.18
N ILE A 291 -3.03 0.86 11.85
CA ILE A 291 -1.65 1.24 12.12
C ILE A 291 -1.64 2.05 13.39
N VAL A 292 -0.80 1.67 14.35
CA VAL A 292 -0.65 2.37 15.62
C VAL A 292 0.81 2.73 15.84
N LEU A 293 1.12 4.02 15.84
CA LEU A 293 2.49 4.51 16.04
C LEU A 293 2.59 5.32 17.32
N GLY A 294 3.62 5.05 18.11
CA GLY A 294 3.91 5.71 19.37
C GLY A 294 5.34 6.23 19.38
N THR A 295 5.52 7.50 19.71
CA THR A 295 6.85 8.08 19.96
C THR A 295 6.94 8.45 21.43
N PHE A 296 7.94 7.92 22.12
CA PHE A 296 8.07 7.99 23.58
C PHE A 296 9.24 8.85 24.03
N GLN A 297 9.85 9.62 23.11
CA GLN A 297 11.04 10.44 23.34
C GLN A 297 12.28 9.59 23.70
N PHE A 298 12.30 8.97 24.88
CA PHE A 298 13.39 8.16 25.42
C PHE A 298 12.91 6.78 25.88
N ALA A 299 13.79 5.78 25.83
CA ALA A 299 13.48 4.40 26.22
C ALA A 299 12.92 4.26 27.65
N GLU A 300 13.35 5.12 28.58
CA GLU A 300 12.86 5.11 29.97
C GLU A 300 11.36 5.43 30.10
N HIS A 301 10.77 6.14 29.14
CA HIS A 301 9.34 6.43 29.11
C HIS A 301 8.51 5.24 28.57
N PHE A 302 9.16 4.31 27.86
CA PHE A 302 8.53 3.07 27.41
C PHE A 302 8.65 1.95 28.46
N THR A 303 7.94 2.14 29.58
CA THR A 303 7.98 1.22 30.72
C THR A 303 7.52 -0.20 30.39
N SER A 304 7.85 -1.19 31.23
CA SER A 304 7.38 -2.58 31.07
C SER A 304 5.85 -2.70 31.04
N ARG A 305 5.13 -1.82 31.76
CA ARG A 305 3.66 -1.77 31.73
C ARG A 305 3.15 -1.30 30.36
N THR A 306 3.76 -0.25 29.81
CA THR A 306 3.46 0.25 28.47
C THR A 306 3.77 -0.82 27.41
N ALA A 307 4.93 -1.46 27.52
CA ALA A 307 5.35 -2.54 26.62
C ALA A 307 4.36 -3.70 26.57
N LYS A 308 3.86 -4.15 27.73
CA LYS A 308 2.84 -5.21 27.81
C LYS A 308 1.54 -4.78 27.12
N ARG A 309 1.06 -3.57 27.39
CA ARG A 309 -0.16 -3.02 26.79
C ARG A 309 -0.06 -2.90 25.27
N TRP A 310 1.06 -2.41 24.76
CA TRP A 310 1.32 -2.32 23.32
C TRP A 310 1.40 -3.68 22.64
N ARG A 311 1.93 -4.71 23.32
CA ARG A 311 1.93 -6.09 22.81
C ARG A 311 0.52 -6.66 22.71
N GLU A 312 -0.32 -6.47 23.74
CA GLU A 312 -1.72 -6.93 23.72
C GLU A 312 -2.56 -6.21 22.65
N MET A 313 -2.31 -4.91 22.44
CA MET A 313 -2.97 -4.14 21.37
C MET A 313 -2.53 -4.62 19.98
N SER A 314 -1.24 -4.93 19.79
CA SER A 314 -0.71 -5.32 18.49
C SER A 314 -1.17 -6.68 17.97
N GLU A 315 -1.75 -7.51 18.83
CA GLU A 315 -2.43 -8.75 18.44
C GLU A 315 -3.72 -8.50 17.64
N LYS A 316 -4.28 -7.27 17.71
CA LYS A 316 -5.55 -6.90 17.07
C LYS A 316 -5.40 -5.84 15.97
N THR A 317 -4.19 -5.32 15.78
CA THR A 317 -3.91 -4.27 14.79
C THR A 317 -3.02 -4.80 13.67
N GLY A 318 -3.06 -4.18 12.50
CA GLY A 318 -2.25 -4.61 11.36
C GLY A 318 -0.77 -4.24 11.49
N LEU A 319 -0.46 -3.13 12.16
CA LEU A 319 0.92 -2.71 12.43
C LEU A 319 1.02 -1.87 13.69
N ALA A 320 1.96 -2.20 14.58
CA ALA A 320 2.28 -1.38 15.75
C ALA A 320 3.75 -0.97 15.74
N GLY A 321 4.03 0.33 15.86
CA GLY A 321 5.38 0.90 15.87
C GLY A 321 5.63 1.73 17.12
N VAL A 322 6.77 1.53 17.78
CA VAL A 322 7.20 2.26 18.98
C VAL A 322 8.60 2.82 18.75
N TYR A 323 8.76 4.12 18.97
CA TYR A 323 9.98 4.84 18.64
C TYR A 323 10.46 5.73 19.78
N GLY A 324 11.77 5.87 19.89
CA GLY A 324 12.40 6.67 20.94
C GLY A 324 13.90 6.45 21.05
N VAL A 325 14.61 7.43 21.59
CA VAL A 325 16.05 7.40 21.79
C VAL A 325 16.41 6.26 22.74
N GLY A 326 17.37 5.43 22.36
CA GLY A 326 17.84 4.29 23.14
C GLY A 326 16.94 3.04 23.10
N LEU A 327 15.86 3.04 22.32
CA LEU A 327 15.11 1.81 22.05
C LEU A 327 15.90 0.93 21.06
N PRO A 328 15.96 -0.39 21.28
CA PRO A 328 16.60 -1.30 20.35
C PRO A 328 15.74 -1.49 19.09
N ASP A 329 16.40 -1.69 17.95
CA ASP A 329 15.74 -2.10 16.70
C ASP A 329 15.40 -3.60 16.76
N ILE A 330 14.19 -3.92 17.22
CA ILE A 330 13.71 -5.29 17.39
C ILE A 330 12.20 -5.38 17.12
N ARG A 331 11.74 -6.58 16.74
CA ARG A 331 10.32 -6.95 16.79
C ARG A 331 10.01 -7.66 18.10
N ASP A 332 9.07 -7.13 18.88
CA ASP A 332 8.54 -7.76 20.08
C ASP A 332 7.06 -8.11 19.86
N GLY A 333 6.80 -9.35 19.43
CA GLY A 333 5.51 -9.73 18.85
C GLY A 333 5.27 -8.96 17.55
N ASN A 334 4.09 -8.35 17.42
CA ASN A 334 3.73 -7.49 16.29
C ASN A 334 4.13 -6.01 16.49
N VAL A 335 4.91 -5.70 17.54
CA VAL A 335 5.40 -4.34 17.80
C VAL A 335 6.81 -4.17 17.23
N HIS A 336 6.95 -3.27 16.26
CA HIS A 336 8.25 -2.84 15.76
C HIS A 336 8.79 -1.74 16.67
N ARG A 337 9.94 -1.98 17.29
CA ARG A 337 10.67 -0.97 18.06
C ARG A 337 11.84 -0.49 17.23
N ALA A 338 12.05 0.82 17.16
CA ALA A 338 13.24 1.37 16.49
C ALA A 338 13.78 2.61 17.23
N PRO A 339 15.10 2.84 17.17
CA PRO A 339 15.72 3.99 17.79
C PRO A 339 15.33 5.28 17.06
N LEU A 340 15.07 6.34 17.81
CA LEU A 340 15.01 7.70 17.28
C LEU A 340 16.40 8.34 17.35
N ASP A 341 16.77 9.07 16.30
CA ASP A 341 17.99 9.90 16.29
C ASP A 341 17.90 10.95 17.40
N ALA A 342 18.97 11.11 18.17
CA ALA A 342 19.03 12.05 19.28
C ALA A 342 19.01 13.52 18.82
N ASP A 343 19.30 13.78 17.55
CA ASP A 343 19.26 15.12 16.95
C ASP A 343 17.91 15.40 16.22
N ASP A 344 16.97 14.46 16.19
CA ASP A 344 15.67 14.66 15.54
C ASP A 344 14.72 15.49 16.43
N ASP A 345 14.07 16.51 15.86
CA ASP A 345 13.08 17.34 16.57
C ASP A 345 11.98 16.51 17.28
N LEU A 346 11.68 15.31 16.78
CA LEU A 346 10.67 14.39 17.32
C LEU A 346 10.98 13.94 18.75
N ILE A 347 12.22 14.09 19.25
CA ILE A 347 12.56 13.82 20.66
C ILE A 347 11.78 14.71 21.62
N ASN A 348 11.33 15.88 21.16
CA ASN A 348 10.57 16.84 21.96
C ASN A 348 9.07 16.56 21.94
N GLU A 349 8.65 15.50 21.25
CA GLU A 349 7.25 15.17 21.03
C GLU A 349 6.90 13.79 21.54
N TRP A 350 5.72 13.71 22.15
CA TRP A 350 5.01 12.50 22.41
C TRP A 350 3.84 12.42 21.43
N ASN A 351 3.88 11.40 20.57
CA ASN A 351 2.83 11.14 19.60
C ASN A 351 2.20 9.77 19.79
N VAL A 352 0.88 9.70 19.63
CA VAL A 352 0.12 8.47 19.43
C VAL A 352 -0.77 8.69 18.20
N ALA A 353 -0.49 7.94 17.13
CA ALA A 353 -1.24 7.99 15.88
C ALA A 353 -1.91 6.65 15.61
N VAL A 354 -3.19 6.68 15.24
CA VAL A 354 -3.98 5.52 14.84
C VAL A 354 -4.54 5.78 13.45
N LEU A 355 -4.26 4.90 12.50
CA LEU A 355 -4.73 4.99 11.12
C LEU A 355 -5.27 3.64 10.65
N GLY A 356 -6.59 3.53 10.54
CA GLY A 356 -7.29 2.36 10.01
C GLY A 356 -8.26 2.74 8.88
N PRO A 357 -9.04 1.79 8.34
CA PRO A 357 -9.92 2.03 7.19
C PRO A 357 -11.08 2.99 7.51
N HIS A 358 -11.61 2.90 8.73
CA HIS A 358 -12.79 3.63 9.21
C HIS A 358 -12.48 4.62 10.35
N PHE A 359 -11.25 4.61 10.87
CA PHE A 359 -10.83 5.48 11.98
C PHE A 359 -9.46 6.09 11.69
N ALA A 360 -9.29 7.36 12.01
CA ALA A 360 -8.01 8.06 11.97
C ALA A 360 -7.97 9.03 13.15
N ALA A 361 -6.91 8.98 13.95
CA ALA A 361 -6.72 9.87 15.08
C ALA A 361 -5.23 10.11 15.34
N LEU A 362 -4.91 11.34 15.71
CA LEU A 362 -3.58 11.73 16.16
C LEU A 362 -3.73 12.50 17.46
N LEU A 363 -2.95 12.09 18.46
CA LEU A 363 -2.60 12.90 19.62
C LEU A 363 -1.11 13.20 19.51
N SER A 364 -0.77 14.48 19.42
CA SER A 364 0.61 14.95 19.34
C SER A 364 0.84 16.02 20.38
N ALA A 365 1.84 15.82 21.24
CA ALA A 365 2.13 16.68 22.38
C ALA A 365 3.61 17.06 22.39
N ARG A 366 3.89 18.36 22.36
CA ARG A 366 5.23 18.92 22.48
C ARG A 366 5.51 19.31 23.93
N ASP A 367 6.57 18.74 24.49
CA ASP A 367 7.02 19.03 25.84
C ASP A 367 7.43 20.50 25.99
N GLN A 368 7.02 21.15 27.08
CA GLN A 368 7.47 22.50 27.42
C GLN A 368 8.76 22.51 28.25
N HIS A 369 9.23 21.32 28.67
CA HIS A 369 10.45 21.12 29.45
C HIS A 369 10.42 21.84 30.81
N ASP A 370 9.24 21.93 31.42
CA ASP A 370 9.08 22.53 32.74
C ASP A 370 9.86 21.77 33.81
N ALA A 371 10.39 22.53 34.78
CA ALA A 371 10.94 21.94 36.00
C ALA A 371 9.80 21.51 36.95
N GLY A 372 9.79 20.25 37.37
CA GLY A 372 8.79 19.76 38.33
C GLY A 372 8.66 18.24 38.36
N PRO A 373 7.69 17.71 39.12
CA PRO A 373 7.36 16.28 39.12
C PRO A 373 6.98 15.81 37.71
N ASP A 374 7.48 14.64 37.29
CA ASP A 374 7.32 14.17 35.91
C ASP A 374 5.86 14.10 35.44
N LEU A 375 4.92 13.69 36.31
CA LEU A 375 3.49 13.60 35.96
C LEU A 375 2.78 14.95 35.82
N GLU A 376 3.38 16.03 36.32
CA GLU A 376 2.84 17.39 36.27
C GLU A 376 3.50 18.25 35.17
N ARG A 377 4.46 17.69 34.42
CA ARG A 377 5.04 18.35 33.22
C ARG A 377 3.93 18.79 32.28
N THR A 378 4.04 20.00 31.74
CA THR A 378 3.08 20.54 30.80
C THR A 378 3.52 20.35 29.36
N PHE A 379 2.53 20.22 28.50
CA PHE A 379 2.68 19.99 27.07
C PHE A 379 1.73 20.91 26.34
N GLU A 380 2.18 21.44 25.22
CA GLU A 380 1.26 21.91 24.18
C GLU A 380 0.88 20.70 23.35
N PHE A 381 -0.41 20.47 23.16
CA PHE A 381 -0.88 19.31 22.40
C PHE A 381 -1.97 19.67 21.41
N VAL A 382 -1.99 18.89 20.33
CA VAL A 382 -3.01 18.91 19.30
C VAL A 382 -3.64 17.51 19.26
N GLN A 383 -4.96 17.48 19.09
CA GLN A 383 -5.71 16.26 18.82
C GLN A 383 -6.52 16.47 17.55
N THR A 384 -6.44 15.52 16.63
CA THR A 384 -7.18 15.57 15.37
C THR A 384 -7.69 14.20 14.98
N TYR A 385 -8.81 14.20 14.26
CA TYR A 385 -9.37 13.04 13.58
C TYR A 385 -9.40 13.25 12.07
N ASP A 386 -8.81 14.36 11.59
CA ASP A 386 -8.65 14.62 10.17
C ASP A 386 -7.69 13.61 9.55
N ARG A 387 -8.21 12.77 8.65
CA ARG A 387 -7.45 11.66 8.10
C ARG A 387 -6.22 12.11 7.33
N MET A 388 -6.30 13.18 6.54
CA MET A 388 -5.14 13.65 5.77
C MET A 388 -3.99 14.06 6.70
N THR A 389 -4.30 14.83 7.75
CA THR A 389 -3.33 15.23 8.77
C THR A 389 -2.74 14.01 9.50
N VAL A 390 -3.57 13.02 9.84
CA VAL A 390 -3.11 11.79 10.51
C VAL A 390 -2.22 10.97 9.59
N THR A 391 -2.57 10.81 8.31
CA THR A 391 -1.75 10.10 7.32
C THR A 391 -0.38 10.78 7.15
N GLN A 392 -0.34 12.11 7.03
CA GLN A 392 0.91 12.86 6.97
C GLN A 392 1.77 12.67 8.21
N ALA A 393 1.18 12.70 9.40
CA ALA A 393 1.88 12.43 10.65
C ALA A 393 2.44 11.00 10.72
N VAL A 394 1.65 10.00 10.29
CA VAL A 394 2.09 8.59 10.21
C VAL A 394 3.26 8.43 9.24
N HIS A 395 3.18 9.01 8.03
CA HIS A 395 4.29 8.98 7.06
C HIS A 395 5.53 9.67 7.60
N SER A 396 5.36 10.84 8.23
CA SER A 396 6.44 11.60 8.86
C SER A 396 7.18 10.76 9.93
N ILE A 397 6.47 10.04 10.79
CA ILE A 397 7.09 9.13 11.75
C ILE A 397 7.84 8.02 11.01
N LEU A 398 7.18 7.28 10.12
CA LEU A 398 7.78 6.10 9.49
C LEU A 398 9.02 6.40 8.66
N MET A 399 9.11 7.55 8.00
CA MET A 399 10.29 7.90 7.19
C MET A 399 11.57 8.12 8.01
N ARG A 400 11.49 8.31 9.33
CA ARG A 400 12.67 8.53 10.19
C ARG A 400 13.42 7.24 10.53
N PHE A 401 12.83 6.09 10.23
CA PHE A 401 13.35 4.80 10.63
C PHE A 401 13.63 3.98 9.37
N SER A 402 14.90 3.78 9.01
CA SER A 402 15.30 3.08 7.77
C SER A 402 16.20 1.90 8.06
#